data_AF-A0A399YPN9-F1
#
_entry.id   AF-A0A399YPN9-F1
#
_cell.length_a   1.000
_cell.length_b   1.000
_cell.length_c   1.000
_cell.angle_alpha   90.00
_cell.angle_beta   90.00
_cell.angle_gamma   90.00
#
_symmetry.space_group_name_H-M   'P 1'
#
loop_
_entity.id
_entity.type
_entity.pdbx_description
1 polymer ?
#
loop_
_entity_poly.entity_id
_entity_poly.type
_entity_poly.pdbx_seq_one_letter_code
_entity_poly.pdbx_strand_id
1 'polypeptide(L)'
;TLIDGKFEGEPFVSGGTSRPQVTLLAEPIAYGDLNGDGRTDAAVILASDTGGSGTFIFLAAVESQDGAPVNVATLPLGDREQVKSMVIDNGRLVVTMLSHAESDPACCPTLEATRIFQLLDGEWIDIEG
;
A
#
# COMPACT_ATOMS: atom_id res chain seq x y z
N THR A 1 -7.86 -2.57 13.22
CA THR A 1 -8.18 -3.66 12.27
C THR A 1 -9.18 -3.16 11.27
N LEU A 2 -9.04 -3.53 9.99
CA LEU A 2 -10.03 -3.23 8.96
C LEU A 2 -11.25 -4.14 9.14
N ILE A 3 -12.45 -3.60 8.97
CA ILE A 3 -13.72 -4.32 8.90
C ILE A 3 -14.30 -4.05 7.51
N ASP A 4 -14.55 -5.09 6.73
CA ASP A 4 -14.97 -5.00 5.32
C ASP A 4 -14.06 -4.07 4.47
N GLY A 5 -12.74 -4.19 4.70
CA GLY A 5 -11.73 -3.40 4.01
C GLY A 5 -11.60 -1.95 4.48
N LYS A 6 -12.30 -1.54 5.55
CA LYS A 6 -12.25 -0.16 6.05
C LYS A 6 -11.95 -0.07 7.52
N PHE A 7 -11.22 0.97 7.91
CA PHE A 7 -11.10 1.42 9.28
C PHE A 7 -11.51 2.88 9.33
N GLU A 8 -12.24 3.24 10.38
CA GLU A 8 -12.55 4.62 10.73
C GLU A 8 -12.17 4.82 12.21
N GLY A 9 -11.40 5.88 12.49
CA GLY A 9 -11.01 6.24 13.84
C GLY A 9 -11.96 7.24 14.50
N GLU A 10 -11.57 7.65 15.71
CA GLU A 10 -12.26 8.73 16.42
C GLU A 10 -12.08 10.08 15.73
N PRO A 11 -13.01 11.04 15.93
CA PRO A 11 -12.89 12.36 15.33
C PRO A 11 -11.62 13.08 15.80
N PHE A 12 -11.01 13.87 14.92
CA PHE A 12 -9.81 14.66 15.26
C PHE A 12 -10.05 15.65 16.40
N VAL A 13 -11.29 16.14 16.52
CA VAL A 13 -11.73 17.05 17.58
C VAL A 13 -13.03 16.51 18.17
N SER A 14 -13.19 16.63 19.49
CA SER A 14 -14.40 16.17 20.18
C SER A 14 -15.66 16.83 19.59
N GLY A 15 -16.64 16.01 19.16
CA GLY A 15 -17.86 16.47 18.49
C GLY A 15 -17.69 16.82 17.00
N GLY A 16 -16.49 16.67 16.42
CA GLY A 16 -16.24 16.88 15.00
C GLY A 16 -16.75 15.73 14.12
N THR A 17 -16.88 16.01 12.82
CA THR A 17 -17.32 15.03 11.80
C THR A 17 -16.17 14.46 10.99
N SER A 18 -14.97 15.07 11.03
CA SER A 18 -13.79 14.58 10.32
C SER A 18 -13.09 13.48 11.12
N ARG A 19 -12.87 12.33 10.49
CA ARG A 19 -12.31 11.11 11.09
C ARG A 19 -11.20 10.55 10.20
N PRO A 20 -10.11 10.01 10.77
CA PRO A 20 -9.14 9.28 9.98
C PRO A 20 -9.78 8.01 9.42
N GLN A 21 -9.58 7.76 8.13
CA GLN A 21 -10.05 6.55 7.47
C GLN A 21 -8.89 5.84 6.78
N VAL A 22 -8.90 4.51 6.82
CA VAL A 22 -8.02 3.67 6.02
C VAL A 22 -8.88 2.71 5.21
N THR A 23 -8.65 2.64 3.91
CA THR A 23 -9.37 1.75 3.00
C THR A 23 -8.39 0.83 2.29
N LEU A 24 -8.66 -0.47 2.32
CA LEU A 24 -8.06 -1.45 1.42
C LEU A 24 -8.63 -1.25 0.03
N LEU A 25 -7.78 -0.93 -0.93
CA LEU A 25 -8.19 -0.82 -2.32
C LEU A 25 -8.44 -2.22 -2.90
N ALA A 26 -9.51 -2.36 -3.68
CA ALA A 26 -9.89 -3.64 -4.27
C ALA A 26 -8.90 -4.10 -5.34
N GLU A 27 -8.29 -3.15 -6.07
CA GLU A 27 -7.29 -3.40 -7.11
C GLU A 27 -6.28 -2.24 -7.15
N PRO A 28 -5.04 -2.50 -7.59
CA PRO A 28 -4.49 -3.84 -7.87
C PRO A 28 -4.19 -4.63 -6.58
N ILE A 29 -4.21 -5.96 -6.69
CA ILE A 29 -3.69 -6.89 -5.68
C ILE A 29 -2.76 -7.85 -6.41
N ALA A 30 -1.59 -8.11 -5.84
CA ALA A 30 -0.70 -9.16 -6.33
C ALA A 30 -0.68 -10.33 -5.35
N TYR A 31 -0.63 -11.54 -5.89
CA TYR A 31 -0.48 -12.78 -5.13
C TYR A 31 0.76 -13.52 -5.59
N GLY A 32 1.49 -14.12 -4.66
CA GLY A 32 2.71 -14.87 -4.94
C GLY A 32 3.50 -15.12 -3.66
N ASP A 33 4.56 -15.91 -3.74
CA ASP A 33 5.46 -16.16 -2.61
C ASP A 33 6.40 -14.97 -2.43
N LEU A 34 6.22 -14.19 -1.35
CA LEU A 34 7.00 -12.97 -1.08
C LEU A 34 8.22 -13.26 -0.21
N ASN A 35 8.10 -14.19 0.74
CA ASN A 35 9.16 -14.47 1.72
C ASN A 35 9.94 -15.77 1.42
N GLY A 36 9.57 -16.49 0.36
CA GLY A 36 10.25 -17.71 -0.08
C GLY A 36 9.90 -18.96 0.73
N ASP A 37 8.82 -18.94 1.50
CA ASP A 37 8.41 -20.08 2.33
C ASP A 37 7.52 -21.10 1.59
N GLY A 38 7.23 -20.85 0.32
CA GLY A 38 6.42 -21.70 -0.55
C GLY A 38 4.91 -21.52 -0.39
N ARG A 39 4.45 -20.59 0.45
CA ARG A 39 3.02 -20.22 0.56
C ARG A 39 2.72 -19.00 -0.33
N THR A 40 1.44 -18.85 -0.66
CA THR A 40 0.97 -17.68 -1.40
C THR A 40 0.67 -16.54 -0.43
N ASP A 41 1.41 -15.46 -0.56
CA ASP A 41 1.21 -14.19 0.13
C ASP A 41 0.49 -13.20 -0.79
N ALA A 42 0.23 -12.00 -0.27
CA ALA A 42 -0.34 -10.91 -1.04
C ALA A 42 0.39 -9.59 -0.81
N ALA A 43 0.42 -8.76 -1.85
CA ALA A 43 0.72 -7.34 -1.76
C ALA A 43 -0.54 -6.55 -2.09
N VAL A 44 -0.93 -5.63 -1.20
CA VAL A 44 -2.16 -4.84 -1.32
C VAL A 44 -1.89 -3.36 -1.14
N ILE A 45 -2.80 -2.52 -1.63
CA ILE A 45 -2.72 -1.07 -1.48
C ILE A 45 -3.72 -0.58 -0.44
N LEU A 46 -3.25 0.26 0.48
CA LEU A 46 -4.08 0.99 1.43
C LEU A 46 -4.09 2.47 1.07
N ALA A 47 -5.27 3.09 1.13
CA ALA A 47 -5.43 4.54 1.07
C ALA A 47 -5.81 5.06 2.46
N SER A 48 -5.14 6.11 2.92
CA SER A 48 -5.37 6.74 4.21
C SER A 48 -5.74 8.21 4.05
N ASP A 49 -6.91 8.57 4.57
CA ASP A 49 -7.40 9.93 4.64
C ASP A 49 -7.38 10.40 6.09
N THR A 50 -6.50 11.33 6.42
CA THR A 50 -6.30 11.82 7.81
C THR A 50 -7.06 13.12 8.09
N GLY A 51 -8.21 13.31 7.44
CA GLY A 51 -9.08 14.48 7.65
C GLY A 51 -8.59 15.81 7.11
N GLY A 52 -7.44 15.82 6.40
CA GLY A 52 -6.98 16.91 5.56
C GLY A 52 -7.46 16.76 4.11
N SER A 53 -6.78 17.42 3.16
CA SER A 53 -7.06 17.23 1.73
C SER A 53 -6.35 16.02 1.14
N GLY A 54 -5.24 15.57 1.75
CA GLY A 54 -4.35 14.50 1.30
C GLY A 54 -4.96 13.10 1.41
N THR A 55 -4.54 12.21 0.50
CA THR A 55 -4.85 10.77 0.54
C THR A 55 -3.53 10.04 0.38
N PHE A 56 -3.02 9.46 1.47
CA PHE A 56 -1.73 8.79 1.47
C PHE A 56 -1.88 7.33 1.05
N ILE A 57 -1.00 6.88 0.17
CA ILE A 57 -1.02 5.55 -0.41
C ILE A 57 0.10 4.74 0.23
N PHE A 58 -0.22 3.51 0.62
CA PHE A 58 0.69 2.58 1.25
C PHE A 58 0.66 1.23 0.54
N LEU A 59 1.83 0.61 0.46
CA LEU A 59 2.01 -0.78 0.07
C LEU A 59 2.07 -1.66 1.32
N ALA A 60 1.21 -2.67 1.42
CA ALA A 60 1.19 -3.60 2.53
C ALA A 60 1.52 -5.03 2.07
N ALA A 61 2.43 -5.70 2.78
CA ALA A 61 2.68 -7.14 2.66
C ALA A 61 1.72 -7.89 3.58
N VAL A 62 1.09 -8.94 3.06
CA VAL A 62 0.20 -9.82 3.80
C VAL A 62 0.67 -11.25 3.61
N GLU A 63 1.27 -11.82 4.66
CA GLU A 63 1.74 -13.20 4.66
C GLU A 63 0.63 -14.17 5.06
N SER A 64 0.72 -15.40 4.55
CA SER A 64 -0.12 -16.52 5.00
C SER A 64 0.51 -17.27 6.17
N GLN A 65 0.30 -16.78 7.40
CA GLN A 65 0.81 -17.40 8.62
C GLN A 65 -0.26 -18.31 9.25
N ASP A 66 0.04 -19.60 9.35
CA ASP A 66 -0.86 -20.63 9.89
C ASP A 66 -2.28 -20.64 9.28
N GLY A 67 -2.37 -20.29 7.99
CA GLY A 67 -3.63 -20.20 7.26
C GLY A 67 -4.43 -18.91 7.50
N ALA A 68 -3.87 -17.94 8.22
CA ALA A 68 -4.43 -16.62 8.43
C ALA A 68 -3.61 -15.54 7.69
N PRO A 69 -4.27 -14.55 7.06
CA PRO A 69 -3.58 -13.41 6.49
C PRO A 69 -3.07 -12.48 7.60
N VAL A 70 -1.77 -12.22 7.62
CA VAL A 70 -1.11 -11.34 8.60
C VAL A 70 -0.40 -10.22 7.85
N ASN A 71 -0.76 -8.97 8.15
CA ASN A 71 0.02 -7.85 7.65
C ASN A 71 1.37 -7.78 8.38
N VAL A 72 2.46 -7.96 7.65
CA VAL A 72 3.82 -8.00 8.22
C VAL A 72 4.63 -6.75 7.94
N ALA A 73 4.35 -6.05 6.84
CA ALA A 73 5.06 -4.84 6.45
C ALA A 73 4.09 -3.82 5.84
N THR A 74 4.34 -2.53 6.08
CA THR A 74 3.64 -1.41 5.43
C THR A 74 4.65 -0.33 5.05
N LEU A 75 4.67 0.08 3.79
CA LEU A 75 5.57 1.12 3.26
C LEU A 75 4.74 2.29 2.69
N PRO A 76 4.99 3.54 3.06
CA PRO A 76 4.38 4.69 2.39
C PRO A 76 4.92 4.83 0.96
N LEU A 77 4.01 4.98 0.00
CA LEU A 77 4.34 5.27 -1.40
C LEU A 77 4.29 6.78 -1.69
N GLY A 78 3.38 7.53 -1.06
CA GLY A 78 3.27 8.99 -1.21
C GLY A 78 1.84 9.51 -1.06
N ASP A 79 1.61 10.80 -1.37
CA ASP A 79 0.28 11.43 -1.42
C ASP A 79 -0.29 11.30 -2.84
N ARG A 80 -1.50 10.73 -2.98
CA ARG A 80 -2.26 10.52 -4.23
C ARG A 80 -1.54 9.81 -5.38
N GLU A 81 -0.46 9.10 -5.06
CA GLU A 81 0.21 8.15 -5.94
C GLU A 81 -0.79 7.15 -6.56
N GLN A 82 -0.63 6.81 -7.84
CA GLN A 82 -1.58 5.91 -8.51
C GLN A 82 -0.91 4.60 -8.90
N VAL A 83 -1.11 3.55 -8.11
CA VAL A 83 -0.63 2.20 -8.45
C VAL A 83 -1.45 1.63 -9.60
N LYS A 84 -0.80 1.31 -10.71
CA LYS A 84 -1.43 0.81 -11.95
C LYS A 84 -1.42 -0.71 -12.03
N SER A 85 -0.32 -1.34 -11.61
CA SER A 85 -0.18 -2.79 -11.59
C SER A 85 0.80 -3.23 -10.51
N MET A 86 0.61 -4.47 -10.06
CA MET A 86 1.52 -5.16 -9.16
C MET A 86 1.66 -6.61 -9.62
N VAL A 87 2.89 -7.12 -9.61
CA VAL A 87 3.19 -8.54 -9.91
C VAL A 87 4.22 -9.04 -8.91
N ILE A 88 3.97 -10.21 -8.32
CA ILE A 88 4.97 -10.92 -7.53
C ILE A 88 5.61 -11.97 -8.43
N ASP A 89 6.91 -11.86 -8.65
CA ASP A 89 7.70 -12.81 -9.42
C ASP A 89 9.04 -13.10 -8.72
N ASN A 90 9.32 -14.38 -8.47
CA ASN A 90 10.55 -14.84 -7.82
C ASN A 90 10.90 -14.05 -6.53
N GLY A 91 9.93 -13.90 -5.61
CA GLY A 91 10.11 -13.19 -4.34
C GLY A 91 10.25 -11.66 -4.45
N ARG A 92 10.02 -11.10 -5.63
CA ARG A 92 10.08 -9.65 -5.88
C ARG A 92 8.71 -9.13 -6.27
N LEU A 93 8.34 -8.01 -5.68
CA LEU A 93 7.15 -7.26 -6.07
C LEU A 93 7.57 -6.17 -7.07
N VAL A 94 7.05 -6.25 -8.29
CA VAL A 94 7.19 -5.21 -9.31
C VAL A 94 5.93 -4.34 -9.28
N VAL A 95 6.09 -3.04 -9.10
CA VAL A 95 5.00 -2.07 -9.00
C VAL A 95 5.15 -1.02 -10.09
N THR A 96 4.15 -0.89 -10.96
CA THR A 96 4.05 0.24 -11.90
C THR A 96 3.06 1.25 -11.34
N MET A 97 3.45 2.52 -11.30
CA MET A 97 2.66 3.59 -10.68
C MET A 97 2.88 4.95 -11.33
N LEU A 98 1.94 5.88 -11.15
CA LEU A 98 2.16 7.31 -11.39
C LEU A 98 2.52 8.01 -10.10
N SER A 99 3.65 8.72 -10.13
CA SER A 99 4.20 9.52 -9.06
C SER A 99 4.30 10.99 -9.42
N HIS A 100 4.45 11.83 -8.40
CA HIS A 100 4.61 13.26 -8.61
C HIS A 100 5.97 13.57 -9.26
N ALA A 101 5.95 14.18 -10.44
CA ALA A 101 7.08 14.92 -10.97
C ALA A 101 7.31 16.21 -10.17
N GLU A 102 8.51 16.77 -10.23
CA GLU A 102 8.84 18.03 -9.56
C GLU A 102 7.91 19.19 -9.94
N SER A 103 7.41 19.19 -11.19
CA SER A 103 6.47 20.18 -11.71
C SER A 103 4.99 19.88 -11.44
N ASP A 104 4.66 18.72 -10.86
CA ASP A 104 3.27 18.31 -10.69
C ASP A 104 2.59 19.09 -9.56
N PRO A 105 1.32 19.48 -9.73
CA PRO A 105 0.51 19.92 -8.61
C PRO A 105 0.27 18.75 -7.64
N ALA A 106 0.11 19.04 -6.35
CA ALA A 106 -0.10 18.02 -5.30
C ALA A 106 -1.33 17.10 -5.52
N CYS A 107 -2.27 17.46 -6.39
CA CYS A 107 -3.45 16.63 -6.64
C CYS A 107 -3.20 15.44 -7.58
N CYS A 108 -2.23 15.58 -8.48
CA CYS A 108 -2.32 14.90 -9.77
C CYS A 108 -0.91 14.49 -10.27
N PRO A 109 -0.43 13.30 -9.89
CA PRO A 109 0.86 12.78 -10.36
C PRO A 109 0.82 12.41 -11.84
N THR A 110 1.94 12.60 -12.54
CA THR A 110 2.07 12.35 -13.99
C THR A 110 3.27 11.51 -14.39
N LEU A 111 4.27 11.33 -13.52
CA LEU A 111 5.48 10.57 -13.82
C LEU A 111 5.22 9.07 -13.67
N GLU A 112 5.27 8.31 -14.75
CA GLU A 112 5.24 6.85 -14.67
C GLU A 112 6.57 6.31 -14.15
N ALA A 113 6.50 5.50 -13.10
CA ALA A 113 7.64 4.84 -12.48
C ALA A 113 7.37 3.35 -12.30
N THR A 114 8.43 2.54 -12.40
CA THR A 114 8.43 1.15 -11.96
C THR A 114 9.38 1.03 -10.77
N ARG A 115 8.88 0.49 -9.66
CA ARG A 115 9.67 0.19 -8.46
C ARG A 115 9.66 -1.31 -8.21
N ILE A 116 10.79 -1.83 -7.73
CA ILE A 116 10.92 -3.24 -7.38
C ILE A 116 11.24 -3.36 -5.91
N PHE A 117 10.41 -4.11 -5.19
CA PHE A 117 10.55 -4.34 -3.77
C PHE A 117 10.87 -5.80 -3.46
N GLN A 118 11.63 -6.03 -2.41
CA GLN A 118 11.76 -7.32 -1.73
C GLN A 118 11.23 -7.20 -0.31
N LEU A 119 10.63 -8.28 0.19
CA LEU A 119 10.25 -8.41 1.59
C LEU A 119 11.38 -9.16 2.31
N LEU A 120 12.07 -8.50 3.22
CA LEU A 120 13.16 -9.08 4.01
C LEU A 120 12.92 -8.79 5.48
N ASP A 121 12.90 -9.83 6.32
CA ASP A 121 12.71 -9.73 7.78
C ASP A 121 11.50 -8.88 8.20
N GLY A 122 10.41 -8.94 7.43
CA GLY A 122 9.19 -8.16 7.68
C GLY A 122 9.27 -6.69 7.25
N GLU A 123 10.24 -6.32 6.42
CA GLU A 123 10.41 -4.96 5.89
C GLU A 123 10.43 -4.95 4.36
N TRP A 124 9.82 -3.91 3.77
CA TRP A 124 9.93 -3.65 2.34
C TRP A 124 11.25 -2.93 2.04
N ILE A 125 12.07 -3.54 1.19
CA ILE A 125 13.30 -2.94 0.67
C ILE A 125 13.07 -2.60 -0.79
N ASP A 126 13.20 -1.32 -1.14
CA ASP A 126 13.29 -0.90 -2.54
C ASP A 126 14.68 -1.25 -3.08
N ILE A 127 14.75 -2.09 -4.11
CA ILE A 127 16.00 -2.65 -4.63
C ILE A 127 16.41 -2.05 -5.98
N GLU A 128 15.59 -1.18 -6.57
CA GLU A 128 15.89 -0.49 -7.83
C GLU A 128 15.53 1.02 -7.81
N GLY A 129 15.08 1.55 -6.67
CA GLY A 129 14.79 2.97 -6.45
C GLY A 129 15.98 3.86 -6.11
#